data_AF-A0A497C080-F1
#
_entry.id   AF-A0A497C080-F1
#
_cell.length_a   1.000
_cell.length_b   1.000
_cell.length_c   1.000
_cell.angle_alpha   90.00
_cell.angle_beta   90.00
_cell.angle_gamma   90.00
#
_symmetry.space_group_name_H-M   'P 1'
#
loop_
_entity.id
_entity.type
_entity.pdbx_description
1 polymer ?
#
loop_
_entity_poly.entity_id
_entity_poly.type
_entity_poly.pdbx_seq_one_letter_code
_entity_poly.pdbx_strand_id
1 'polypeptide(L)' 'MGGNSMKVSDLMINEKIPAPYRADWPLVASDKGILWVPGGRLSRLASITEDTQAVVEFRFIRQKT' A
#
# COMPACT_ATOMS: atom_id res chain seq x y z
N MET A 1 19.67 -13.20 -0.83
CA MET A 1 19.73 -12.15 -1.89
C MET A 1 18.57 -11.18 -1.66
N GLY A 2 18.85 -9.88 -1.60
CA GLY A 2 18.08 -8.86 -0.86
C GLY A 2 16.76 -8.36 -1.49
N GLY A 3 15.76 -9.24 -1.58
CA GLY A 3 14.43 -8.93 -2.11
C GLY A 3 13.47 -8.34 -1.08
N ASN A 4 13.74 -7.13 -0.58
CA ASN A 4 12.85 -6.45 0.39
C ASN A 4 12.15 -5.21 -0.17
N SER A 5 12.26 -4.96 -1.48
CA SER A 5 11.55 -3.87 -2.16
C SER A 5 11.06 -4.32 -3.53
N MET A 6 9.94 -3.77 -3.97
CA MET A 6 9.37 -3.99 -5.30
C MET A 6 8.87 -2.66 -5.87
N LYS A 7 8.84 -2.53 -7.19
CA LYS A 7 8.27 -1.35 -7.83
C LYS A 7 6.75 -1.34 -7.63
N VAL A 8 6.19 -0.14 -7.46
CA VAL A 8 4.74 0.05 -7.34
C VAL A 8 4.00 -0.46 -8.57
N SER A 9 4.57 -0.25 -9.76
CA SER A 9 4.01 -0.78 -11.02
C SER A 9 3.85 -2.29 -10.99
N ASP A 10 4.86 -3.00 -10.49
CA ASP A 10 4.89 -4.46 -10.46
C ASP A 10 3.91 -4.99 -9.41
N LEU A 11 3.83 -4.32 -8.25
CA LEU A 11 2.80 -4.60 -7.25
C LEU A 11 1.39 -4.42 -7.83
N MET A 12 1.12 -3.30 -8.51
CA MET A 12 -0.18 -3.03 -9.12
C MET A 12 -0.55 -4.04 -10.21
N ILE A 13 0.44 -4.55 -10.95
CA ILE A 13 0.23 -5.64 -11.92
C ILE A 13 -0.12 -6.93 -11.18
N ASN A 14 0.65 -7.30 -10.15
CA ASN A 14 0.45 -8.54 -9.39
C ASN A 14 -0.91 -8.57 -8.67
N GLU A 15 -1.31 -7.44 -8.09
CA GLU A 15 -2.61 -7.27 -7.42
C GLU A 15 -3.76 -7.00 -8.41
N LYS A 16 -3.47 -7.07 -9.72
CA LYS A 16 -4.44 -6.93 -10.82
C LYS A 16 -5.23 -5.61 -10.80
N ILE A 17 -4.59 -4.53 -10.33
CA ILE A 17 -5.16 -3.18 -10.41
C ILE A 17 -5.22 -2.78 -11.90
N PRO A 18 -6.40 -2.43 -12.45
CA PRO A 18 -6.53 -2.09 -13.87
C PRO A 18 -5.70 -0.86 -14.27
N ALA A 19 -5.04 -0.93 -15.43
CA ALA A 19 -4.17 0.14 -15.92
C ALA A 19 -4.81 1.54 -15.95
N PRO A 20 -6.09 1.72 -16.36
CA PRO A 20 -6.73 3.04 -16.37
C PRO A 20 -6.80 3.71 -14.99
N TYR A 21 -6.81 2.92 -13.91
CA TYR A 21 -6.91 3.45 -12.56
C TYR A 21 -5.56 3.69 -11.89
N ARG A 22 -4.46 3.15 -12.43
CA ARG A 22 -3.14 3.19 -11.78
C ARG A 22 -2.57 4.59 -11.65
N ALA A 23 -2.87 5.49 -12.59
CA ALA A 23 -2.36 6.86 -12.61
C ALA A 23 -2.85 7.66 -11.40
N ASP A 24 -4.13 7.50 -11.05
CA ASP A 24 -4.79 8.20 -9.94
C ASP A 24 -5.01 7.31 -8.71
N TRP A 25 -4.38 6.14 -8.68
CA TRP A 25 -4.54 5.21 -7.58
C TRP A 25 -3.89 5.78 -6.32
N PRO A 26 -4.61 5.86 -5.19
CA PRO A 26 -4.06 6.43 -3.97
C PRO A 26 -2.88 5.60 -3.45
N LEU A 27 -1.93 6.27 -2.81
CA LEU A 27 -0.83 5.65 -2.08
C LEU A 27 -0.76 6.26 -0.69
N VAL A 28 -0.55 5.42 0.33
CA VAL A 28 -0.22 5.91 1.68
C VAL A 28 1.30 5.83 1.83
N ALA A 29 1.93 6.97 2.10
CA ALA A 29 3.38 7.09 2.22
C ALA A 29 3.77 7.97 3.41
N SER A 30 4.99 7.77 3.89
CA SER A 30 5.68 8.67 4.82
C SER A 30 7.03 9.08 4.23
N ASP A 31 7.75 9.89 4.99
CA ASP A 31 9.18 10.20 4.79
C ASP A 31 10.08 8.97 4.56
N LYS A 32 9.71 7.80 5.11
CA LYS A 32 10.47 6.54 5.00
C LYS A 32 10.10 5.72 3.77
N GLY A 33 9.03 6.09 3.06
CA GLY A 33 8.57 5.43 1.84
C GLY A 33 7.10 5.04 1.87
N ILE A 34 6.72 4.14 0.95
CA ILE A 34 5.33 3.71 0.77
C ILE A 34 4.97 2.71 1.87
N LEU A 35 3.89 3.04 2.59
CA LEU A 35 3.34 2.23 3.67
C LEU A 35 2.26 1.28 3.15
N TRP A 36 1.42 1.72 2.21
CA TRP A 36 0.34 0.92 1.66
C TRP A 36 -0.07 1.37 0.27
N VAL A 37 -0.27 0.40 -0.63
CA VAL A 37 -0.98 0.57 -1.90
C VAL A 37 -2.34 -0.12 -1.73
N PRO A 38 -3.47 0.62 -1.74
CA PRO A 38 -4.78 0.03 -1.55
C PRO A 38 -5.08 -1.08 -2.58
N GLY A 39 -5.66 -2.18 -2.11
CA GLY A 39 -5.81 -3.39 -2.91
C GLY A 39 -4.56 -4.29 -2.94
N GLY A 40 -3.43 -3.84 -2.38
CA GLY A 40 -2.23 -4.65 -2.17
C GLY A 40 -1.88 -4.84 -0.70
N ARG A 41 -0.67 -5.37 -0.47
CA ARG A 41 -0.14 -5.67 0.87
C ARG A 41 0.41 -4.43 1.58
N LEU A 42 0.31 -4.42 2.91
CA LEU A 42 0.99 -3.44 3.76
C LEU A 42 2.51 -3.65 3.68
N SER A 43 3.24 -2.53 3.63
CA SER A 43 4.69 -2.52 3.75
C SER A 43 5.11 -2.97 5.14
N ARG A 44 6.32 -3.55 5.23
CA ARG A 44 6.93 -3.87 6.53
C ARG A 44 7.16 -2.61 7.38
N LEU A 45 7.29 -1.44 6.74
CA LEU A 45 7.37 -0.14 7.43
C LEU A 45 6.11 0.19 8.25
N ALA A 46 4.98 -0.45 7.94
CA ALA A 46 3.69 -0.26 8.60
C ALA A 46 3.23 -1.53 9.35
N SER A 47 4.15 -2.46 9.63
CA SER A 47 3.82 -3.66 10.41
C SER A 47 3.45 -3.28 11.85
N ILE A 48 2.33 -3.83 12.32
CA ILE A 48 1.96 -3.78 13.73
C ILE A 48 2.75 -4.87 14.45
N THR A 49 3.42 -4.49 15.53
CA THR A 49 4.26 -5.34 16.38
C THR A 49 3.76 -5.35 17.82
N GLU A 50 4.36 -6.18 18.67
CA GLU A 50 4.06 -6.22 20.11
C GLU A 50 4.31 -4.87 20.82
N ASP A 51 5.25 -4.07 20.29
CA ASP A 51 5.56 -2.74 20.83
C ASP A 51 4.60 -1.64 20.35
N THR A 52 3.69 -1.94 19.44
CA THR A 52 2.81 -0.93 18.83
C THR A 52 1.76 -0.44 19.84
N GLN A 53 1.89 0.82 20.25
CA GLN A 53 1.01 1.42 21.26
C GLN A 53 -0.28 2.02 20.67
N ALA A 54 -0.27 2.39 19.40
CA ALA A 54 -1.40 2.99 18.72
C ALA A 54 -1.37 2.67 17.23
N VAL A 55 -2.55 2.63 16.61
CA VAL A 55 -2.73 2.35 15.18
C VAL A 55 -3.56 3.44 14.52
N VAL A 56 -3.28 3.72 13.26
CA VAL A 56 -4.10 4.57 12.40
C VAL A 56 -4.78 3.67 11.37
N GLU A 57 -6.11 3.67 11.36
CA GLU A 57 -6.91 2.88 10.42
C GLU A 57 -7.17 3.69 9.14
N PHE A 58 -6.78 3.14 7.98
CA PHE A 58 -7.18 3.65 6.68
C PHE A 58 -8.12 2.65 6.00
N ARG A 59 -9.21 3.16 5.41
CA ARG A 59 -10.13 2.36 4.60
C ARG A 59 -10.21 2.93 3.20
N PHE A 60 -9.94 2.09 2.21
CA PHE A 60 -10.17 2.40 0.80
C PHE A 60 -11.49 1.76 0.38
N ILE A 61 -12.49 2.59 0.11
CA ILE A 61 -13.85 2.17 -0.24
C ILE A 61 -14.23 2.78 -1.58
N ARG A 62 -14.96 2.01 -2.40
CA ARG A 62 -15.64 2.58 -3.56
C ARG A 62 -16.76 3.48 -3.07
N GLN A 63 -16.72 4.77 -3.40
CA GLN A 63 -17.90 5.61 -3.24
C GLN A 63 -18.96 5.15 -4.23
N LYS A 64 -20.12 4.74 -3.72
CA LYS A 64 -21.33 4.59 -4.52
C LYS A 64 -21.97 5.98 -4.57
N THR A 65 -21.95 6.59 -5.74
CA THR A 65 -22.88 7.67 -6.09
C THR A 65 -24.23 7.05 -6.42
#